data_AF-A0A835TNP8-F1
#
_entry.id   AF-A0A835TNP8-F1
#
_cell.length_a   1.000
_cell.length_b   1.000
_cell.length_c   1.000
_cell.angle_alpha   90.00
_cell.angle_beta   90.00
_cell.angle_gamma   90.00
#
_symmetry.space_group_name_H-M   'P 1'
#
loop_
_entity.id
_entity.type
_entity.pdbx_description
1 polymer ?
#
loop_
_entity_poly.entity_id
_entity_poly.type
_entity_poly.pdbx_seq_one_letter_code
_entity_poly.pdbx_strand_id
1 'polypeptide(L)'
;MKFINYEAKLIRIYSGVVAGAREALFCGVPSLSISLNWKKDESQESDFKDAVAVCLPVINAAIRDIEKGFFPKSCFMNIEIPTSPSANKGFKLTKRSMWRSSPSWLAVSANRHPSAVHFMSNQRSLGLQLAQLSRDASAAGAARRLTTQRKIMLEIESVGAAGKSDSNRVKKYFRMEFLDKELEDTDEDLDFRAVENGFVAITPLSLSPHIEEDTRIAASDWISSALHGDQ
;
A
#
# COMPACT_ATOMS: atom_id res chain seq x y z
N MET A 1 -10.98 -7.94 11.55
CA MET A 1 -9.65 -7.33 11.79
C MET A 1 -9.72 -5.89 11.30
N LYS A 2 -9.40 -4.88 12.12
CA LYS A 2 -9.45 -3.46 11.71
C LYS A 2 -8.02 -2.93 11.63
N PHE A 3 -7.61 -2.52 10.44
CA PHE A 3 -6.34 -1.83 10.22
C PHE A 3 -6.63 -0.50 9.56
N ILE A 4 -6.21 0.59 10.21
CA ILE A 4 -6.17 1.93 9.62
C ILE A 4 -4.68 2.21 9.41
N ASN A 5 -4.22 2.33 8.16
CA ASN A 5 -2.84 2.70 7.83
C ASN A 5 -2.80 3.96 6.96
N TYR A 6 -1.59 4.52 6.89
CA TYR A 6 -1.19 5.63 6.05
C TYR A 6 -0.76 5.12 4.66
N GLU A 7 -1.33 5.64 3.58
CA GLU A 7 -0.72 5.53 2.26
C GLU A 7 -0.78 6.86 1.51
N ALA A 8 0.39 7.33 1.07
CA ALA A 8 0.50 8.31 0.03
C ALA A 8 0.09 7.67 -1.30
N LYS A 9 -0.74 8.39 -2.07
CA LYS A 9 -1.16 8.18 -3.46
C LYS A 9 -0.85 6.80 -4.08
N LEU A 10 -1.92 6.04 -4.29
CA LEU A 10 -2.12 5.18 -5.48
C LEU A 10 -1.17 3.97 -5.65
N ILE A 11 -0.87 3.21 -4.59
CA ILE A 11 -0.36 1.85 -4.80
C ILE A 11 -1.07 0.78 -3.99
N ARG A 12 -2.37 0.63 -4.27
CA ARG A 12 -3.24 -0.44 -3.75
C ARG A 12 -2.70 -1.87 -3.91
N ILE A 13 -1.76 -2.12 -4.84
CA ILE A 13 -1.12 -3.44 -4.99
C ILE A 13 -0.11 -3.69 -3.86
N TYR A 14 0.60 -2.66 -3.40
CA TYR A 14 1.61 -2.76 -2.34
C TYR A 14 1.05 -2.41 -0.95
N SER A 15 -0.23 -2.06 -0.88
CA SER A 15 -0.90 -1.71 0.36
C SER A 15 -1.08 -2.90 1.29
N GLY A 16 -0.45 -2.85 2.45
CA GLY A 16 -0.59 -3.89 3.49
C GLY A 16 -2.01 -4.04 4.02
N VAL A 17 -2.82 -2.96 4.04
CA VAL A 17 -4.23 -3.02 4.48
C VAL A 17 -5.07 -3.78 3.45
N VAL A 18 -4.91 -3.41 2.18
CA VAL A 18 -5.61 -4.07 1.06
C VAL A 18 -5.17 -5.54 0.97
N ALA A 19 -3.88 -5.83 1.17
CA ALA A 19 -3.36 -7.19 1.21
C ALA A 19 -3.99 -8.00 2.35
N GLY A 20 -4.10 -7.44 3.57
CA GLY A 20 -4.75 -8.11 4.70
C GLY A 20 -6.24 -8.37 4.47
N ALA A 21 -6.97 -7.42 3.88
CA ALA A 21 -8.38 -7.63 3.53
C ALA A 21 -8.52 -8.69 2.42
N ARG A 22 -7.64 -8.67 1.42
CA ARG A 22 -7.61 -9.68 0.36
C ARG A 22 -7.32 -11.08 0.89
N GLU A 23 -6.37 -11.22 1.82
CA GLU A 23 -6.06 -12.50 2.44
C GLU A 23 -7.26 -13.08 3.20
N ALA A 24 -8.00 -12.24 3.92
CA ALA A 24 -9.26 -12.66 4.54
C ALA A 24 -10.28 -13.15 3.49
N LEU A 25 -10.40 -12.46 2.36
CA LEU A 25 -11.27 -12.91 1.26
C LEU A 25 -10.83 -14.26 0.68
N PHE A 26 -9.51 -14.49 0.51
CA PHE A 26 -8.98 -15.80 0.09
C PHE A 26 -9.37 -16.92 1.06
N CYS A 27 -9.45 -16.61 2.36
CA CYS A 27 -9.90 -17.54 3.39
C CYS A 27 -11.44 -17.65 3.49
N GLY A 28 -12.19 -17.03 2.58
CA GLY A 28 -13.66 -17.00 2.61
C GLY A 28 -14.25 -16.12 3.72
N VAL A 29 -13.45 -15.22 4.31
CA VAL A 29 -13.88 -14.31 5.37
C VAL A 29 -14.21 -12.94 4.77
N PRO A 30 -15.46 -12.44 4.92
CA PRO A 30 -15.82 -11.09 4.53
C PRO A 30 -14.91 -10.04 5.18
N SER A 31 -14.43 -9.07 4.39
CA SER A 31 -13.43 -8.11 4.86
C SER A 31 -13.61 -6.72 4.28
N LEU A 32 -13.07 -5.74 5.01
CA LEU A 32 -13.00 -4.33 4.64
C LEU A 32 -11.56 -3.86 4.80
N SER A 33 -11.07 -3.04 3.87
CA SER A 33 -9.85 -2.24 4.03
C SER A 33 -10.26 -0.78 4.15
N ILE A 34 -9.70 -0.06 5.12
CA ILE A 34 -10.07 1.33 5.41
C ILE A 34 -8.80 2.15 5.53
N SER A 35 -8.66 3.16 4.68
CA SER A 35 -7.49 4.03 4.62
C SER A 35 -7.92 5.50 4.64
N LEU A 36 -7.19 6.32 5.39
CA LEU A 36 -7.32 7.78 5.36
C LEU A 36 -6.28 8.36 4.40
N ASN A 37 -6.69 9.23 3.48
CA ASN A 37 -5.80 9.96 2.59
C ASN A 37 -5.05 11.05 3.35
N TRP A 38 -4.14 10.62 4.22
CA TRP A 38 -3.34 11.47 5.09
C TRP A 38 -2.33 12.27 4.28
N LYS A 39 -2.30 13.59 4.50
CA LYS A 39 -1.29 14.47 3.93
C LYS A 39 -0.56 15.20 5.04
N LYS A 40 0.78 15.16 5.00
CA LYS A 40 1.65 15.66 6.07
C LYS A 40 1.36 17.10 6.50
N ASP A 41 1.04 17.97 5.55
CA ASP A 41 0.88 19.41 5.78
C ASP A 41 -0.59 19.86 5.82
N GLU A 42 -1.54 18.93 5.63
CA GLU A 42 -2.99 19.22 5.62
C GLU A 42 -3.74 18.47 6.73
N SER A 43 -3.32 17.25 7.08
CA SER A 43 -4.01 16.38 8.04
C SER A 43 -3.55 16.57 9.48
N GLN A 44 -4.47 16.35 10.42
CA GLN A 44 -4.29 16.45 11.86
C GLN A 44 -4.66 15.12 12.53
N GLU A 45 -4.11 14.82 13.70
CA GLU A 45 -4.41 13.55 14.41
C GLU A 45 -5.91 13.42 14.76
N SER A 46 -6.61 14.54 14.96
CA SER A 46 -8.06 14.57 15.15
C SER A 46 -8.84 13.97 13.98
N ASP A 47 -8.29 14.02 12.76
CA ASP A 47 -8.96 13.52 11.55
C ASP A 47 -9.18 12.01 11.61
N PHE A 48 -8.40 11.27 12.42
CA PHE A 48 -8.66 9.85 12.66
C PHE A 48 -9.99 9.61 13.37
N LYS A 49 -10.36 10.48 14.31
CA LYS A 49 -11.64 10.38 15.01
C LYS A 49 -12.79 10.59 14.04
N ASP A 50 -12.65 11.57 13.16
CA ASP A 50 -13.65 11.88 12.14
C ASP A 50 -13.73 10.77 11.09
N ALA A 51 -12.59 10.22 10.66
CA ALA A 51 -12.52 9.05 9.78
C ALA A 51 -13.25 7.84 10.37
N VAL A 52 -13.06 7.56 11.66
CA VAL A 52 -13.80 6.49 12.36
C VAL A 52 -15.30 6.76 12.37
N ALA A 53 -15.71 7.99 12.67
CA ALA A 53 -17.12 8.39 12.67
C ALA A 53 -17.77 8.21 11.29
N VAL A 54 -17.06 8.62 10.23
CA VAL A 54 -17.49 8.47 8.83
C VAL A 54 -17.64 7.00 8.43
N CYS A 55 -16.73 6.13 8.84
CA CYS A 55 -16.80 4.70 8.45
C CYS A 55 -17.76 3.86 9.30
N LEU A 56 -18.18 4.33 10.48
CA LEU A 56 -18.99 3.55 11.40
C LEU A 56 -20.31 3.04 10.79
N PRO A 57 -21.09 3.84 10.03
CA PRO A 57 -22.31 3.36 9.36
C PRO A 57 -22.03 2.22 8.37
N VAL A 58 -20.92 2.30 7.62
CA VAL A 58 -20.54 1.28 6.63
C VAL A 58 -20.11 0.00 7.32
N ILE A 59 -19.34 0.10 8.40
CA ILE A 59 -18.94 -1.06 9.21
C ILE A 59 -20.17 -1.74 9.81
N ASN A 60 -21.10 -0.97 10.39
CA ASN A 60 -22.32 -1.50 10.97
C ASN A 60 -23.21 -2.15 9.90
N ALA A 61 -23.30 -1.57 8.70
CA ALA A 61 -24.00 -2.19 7.58
C ALA A 61 -23.37 -3.51 7.16
N ALA A 62 -22.04 -3.53 7.00
CA ALA A 62 -21.31 -4.75 6.67
C ALA A 62 -21.57 -5.86 7.69
N ILE A 63 -21.47 -5.57 9.00
CA ILE A 63 -21.73 -6.56 10.06
C ILE A 63 -23.15 -7.14 9.96
N ARG A 64 -24.16 -6.26 9.89
CA ARG A 64 -25.57 -6.70 9.78
C ARG A 64 -25.80 -7.57 8.56
N ASP A 65 -25.20 -7.22 7.42
CA ASP A 65 -25.43 -7.93 6.16
C ASP A 65 -24.59 -9.21 6.07
N ILE A 66 -23.45 -9.29 6.76
CA ILE A 66 -22.68 -10.52 6.95
C ILE A 66 -23.51 -11.52 7.77
N GLU A 67 -24.09 -11.10 8.89
CA GLU A 67 -24.93 -11.96 9.74
C GLU A 67 -26.15 -12.51 9.01
N LYS A 68 -26.71 -11.74 8.07
CA LYS A 68 -27.84 -12.13 7.22
C LYS A 68 -27.44 -12.90 5.96
N GLY A 69 -26.15 -13.01 5.64
CA GLY A 69 -25.67 -13.62 4.42
C GLY A 69 -25.88 -12.80 3.14
N PHE A 70 -26.17 -11.50 3.26
CA PHE A 70 -26.35 -10.57 2.14
C PHE A 70 -25.06 -9.85 1.72
N PHE A 71 -24.01 -9.90 2.54
CA PHE A 71 -22.73 -9.30 2.18
C PHE A 71 -22.10 -10.01 0.95
N PRO A 72 -21.55 -9.26 -0.03
CA PRO A 72 -20.94 -9.84 -1.23
C PRO A 72 -19.82 -10.84 -0.90
N LYS A 73 -19.86 -12.03 -1.53
CA LYS A 73 -18.95 -13.15 -1.20
C LYS A 73 -17.68 -13.20 -2.05
N SER A 74 -17.68 -12.60 -3.23
CA SER A 74 -16.58 -12.68 -4.20
C SER A 74 -15.65 -11.46 -4.18
N CYS A 75 -15.89 -10.51 -3.28
CA CYS A 75 -15.10 -9.30 -3.14
C CYS A 75 -14.99 -8.84 -1.69
N PHE A 76 -13.98 -8.02 -1.43
CA PHE A 76 -13.86 -7.22 -0.22
C PHE A 76 -14.07 -5.75 -0.58
N MET A 77 -14.43 -4.92 0.39
CA MET A 77 -14.60 -3.48 0.14
C MET A 77 -13.33 -2.73 0.53
N ASN A 78 -12.77 -1.96 -0.39
CA ASN A 78 -11.73 -0.98 -0.12
C ASN A 78 -12.35 0.39 0.05
N ILE A 79 -12.12 1.00 1.21
CA ILE A 79 -12.72 2.27 1.62
C ILE A 79 -11.59 3.28 1.80
N GLU A 80 -11.62 4.35 1.00
CA GLU A 80 -10.69 5.46 1.10
C GLU A 80 -11.41 6.72 1.53
N ILE A 81 -10.93 7.31 2.63
CA ILE A 81 -11.49 8.51 3.23
C ILE A 81 -10.67 9.71 2.74
N PRO A 82 -11.32 10.81 2.31
CA PRO A 82 -10.60 12.01 1.87
C PRO A 82 -9.79 12.63 3.01
N THR A 83 -8.86 13.51 2.66
CA THR A 83 -7.92 14.16 3.60
C THR A 83 -8.63 14.89 4.74
N SER A 84 -9.82 15.43 4.49
CA SER A 84 -10.67 16.06 5.51
C SER A 84 -11.97 15.26 5.70
N PRO A 85 -12.00 14.25 6.60
CA PRO A 85 -13.16 13.39 6.78
C PRO A 85 -14.41 14.15 7.25
N SER A 86 -14.25 15.18 8.08
CA SER A 86 -15.37 16.01 8.57
C SER A 86 -16.07 16.81 7.47
N ALA A 87 -15.37 17.13 6.37
CA ALA A 87 -15.90 17.86 5.22
C ALA A 87 -16.26 16.94 4.03
N ASN A 88 -16.39 15.63 4.27
CA ASN A 88 -16.71 14.67 3.21
C ASN A 88 -18.08 14.97 2.57
N LYS A 89 -18.19 14.73 1.27
CA LYS A 89 -19.42 14.96 0.46
C LYS A 89 -20.35 13.74 0.42
N GLY A 90 -20.07 12.70 1.22
CA GLY A 90 -20.76 11.41 1.21
C GLY A 90 -19.93 10.28 0.60
N PHE A 91 -20.60 9.16 0.31
CA PHE A 91 -19.99 7.94 -0.21
C PHE A 91 -20.18 7.84 -1.73
N LYS A 92 -19.13 7.44 -2.44
CA LYS A 92 -19.18 7.15 -3.88
C LYS A 92 -18.72 5.72 -4.13
N LEU A 93 -19.53 4.93 -4.84
CA LEU A 93 -19.10 3.64 -5.39
C LEU A 93 -18.12 3.92 -6.53
N THR A 94 -16.96 3.26 -6.51
CA THR A 94 -15.86 3.58 -7.41
C THR A 94 -15.29 2.33 -8.07
N LYS A 95 -14.64 2.53 -9.22
CA LYS A 95 -13.82 1.54 -9.89
C LYS A 95 -12.38 1.69 -9.43
N ARG A 96 -11.68 0.55 -9.43
CA ARG A 96 -10.26 0.53 -9.13
C ARG A 96 -9.46 1.20 -10.25
N SER A 97 -8.69 2.23 -9.92
CA SER A 97 -7.66 2.77 -10.81
C SER A 97 -6.55 1.75 -11.04
N MET A 98 -6.15 1.58 -12.29
CA MET A 98 -5.07 0.66 -12.69
C MET A 98 -3.71 1.35 -12.76
N TRP A 99 -3.66 2.61 -12.32
CA TRP A 99 -2.45 3.42 -12.34
C TRP A 99 -1.41 2.90 -11.36
N ARG A 100 -0.14 3.12 -11.71
CA ARG A 100 1.02 2.72 -10.91
C ARG A 100 2.00 3.89 -10.89
N SER A 101 2.39 4.34 -9.69
CA SER A 101 3.54 5.25 -9.56
C SER A 101 4.76 4.58 -10.18
N SER A 102 5.52 5.33 -10.98
CA SER A 102 6.73 4.79 -11.58
C SER A 102 7.79 4.66 -10.48
N PRO A 103 8.29 3.45 -10.18
CA PRO A 103 9.39 3.31 -9.23
C PRO A 103 10.66 3.93 -9.83
N SER A 104 11.42 4.63 -9.01
CA SER A 104 12.72 5.21 -9.34
C SER A 104 13.74 4.80 -8.30
N TRP A 105 14.96 4.48 -8.72
CA TRP A 105 16.03 4.07 -7.81
C TRP A 105 17.05 5.20 -7.69
N LEU A 106 17.19 5.74 -6.48
CA LEU A 106 18.15 6.78 -6.17
C LEU A 106 19.34 6.16 -5.42
N ALA A 107 20.53 6.31 -5.98
CA ALA A 107 21.76 5.93 -5.30
C ALA A 107 21.94 6.79 -4.04
N VAL A 108 22.22 6.15 -2.90
CA VAL A 108 22.48 6.83 -1.63
C VAL A 108 23.86 6.46 -1.10
N SER A 109 24.55 7.43 -0.50
CA SER A 109 25.86 7.19 0.10
C SER A 109 25.73 6.33 1.37
N ALA A 110 26.72 5.46 1.60
CA ALA A 110 26.79 4.58 2.77
C ALA A 110 26.80 5.35 4.12
N ASN A 111 27.18 6.63 4.11
CA ASN A 111 27.32 7.46 5.31
C ASN A 111 26.00 8.06 5.83
N ARG A 112 24.84 7.63 5.33
CA ARG A 112 23.51 8.05 5.83
C ARG A 112 22.84 7.03 6.77
N HIS A 113 23.62 6.15 7.39
CA HIS A 113 23.19 5.45 8.60
C HIS A 113 23.60 6.29 9.82
N PRO A 114 22.70 7.05 10.48
CA PRO A 114 22.86 7.17 11.92
C PRO A 114 22.75 5.74 12.44
N SER A 115 23.81 5.31 13.09
CA SER A 115 23.96 4.04 13.78
C SER A 115 22.62 3.53 14.30
N ALA A 116 22.39 2.23 14.10
CA ALA A 116 21.43 1.48 14.89
C ALA A 116 21.50 1.99 16.34
N VAL A 117 20.40 2.60 16.79
CA VAL A 117 20.24 3.07 18.16
C VAL A 117 20.61 1.89 19.04
N HIS A 118 21.66 2.06 19.83
CA HIS A 118 21.98 1.20 20.97
C HIS A 118 20.71 1.07 21.81
N PHE A 119 19.97 -0.03 21.62
CA PHE A 119 18.87 -0.41 22.47
C PHE A 119 19.48 -1.22 23.61
N MET A 120 20.07 -0.53 24.60
CA MET A 120 20.43 -1.16 25.85
C MET A 120 19.20 -1.26 26.76
N SER A 121 19.08 -2.44 27.33
CA SER A 121 18.12 -2.90 28.32
C SER A 121 17.84 -1.91 29.44
N ASN A 122 16.56 -1.73 29.78
CA ASN A 122 16.07 -2.05 31.13
C ASN A 122 14.54 -2.15 31.16
N GLN A 123 14.09 -3.06 32.02
CA GLN A 123 12.77 -3.70 32.09
C GLN A 123 11.55 -2.78 31.91
N ARG A 124 10.60 -3.22 31.05
CA ARG A 124 9.15 -2.98 31.11
C ARG A 124 8.43 -3.92 30.13
N SER A 125 7.23 -4.36 30.47
CA SER A 125 6.55 -5.54 29.91
C SER A 125 6.32 -5.52 28.38
N LEU A 126 6.66 -6.65 27.75
CA LEU A 126 6.67 -6.91 26.29
C LEU A 126 5.37 -6.54 25.55
N GLY A 127 4.21 -6.57 26.22
CA GLY A 127 2.91 -6.31 25.59
C GLY A 127 2.65 -4.85 25.20
N LEU A 128 3.26 -3.89 25.91
CA LEU A 128 3.09 -2.45 25.62
C LEU A 128 4.14 -1.93 24.62
N GLN A 129 5.30 -2.57 24.54
CA GLN A 129 6.37 -2.19 23.59
C GLN A 129 6.02 -2.51 22.14
N LEU A 130 5.30 -3.60 21.87
CA LEU A 130 4.94 -3.95 20.49
C LEU A 130 3.98 -2.93 19.87
N ALA A 131 2.97 -2.49 20.62
CA ALA A 131 2.02 -1.49 20.16
C ALA A 131 2.65 -0.08 20.02
N GLN A 132 3.63 0.25 20.87
CA GLN A 132 4.37 1.51 20.78
C GLN A 132 5.38 1.51 19.63
N LEU A 133 6.08 0.39 19.39
CA LEU A 133 6.96 0.19 18.22
C LEU A 133 6.20 0.26 16.90
N SER A 134 4.97 -0.27 16.83
CA SER A 134 4.12 -0.17 15.62
C SER A 134 3.71 1.29 15.31
N ARG A 135 3.42 2.08 16.35
CA ARG A 135 3.12 3.51 16.24
C ARG A 135 4.36 4.32 15.84
N ASP A 136 5.46 4.11 16.54
CA ASP A 136 6.69 4.89 16.35
C ASP A 136 7.42 4.49 15.06
N ALA A 137 7.30 3.24 14.59
CA ALA A 137 7.82 2.84 13.27
C ALA A 137 7.03 3.50 12.11
N SER A 138 5.71 3.67 12.28
CA SER A 138 4.88 4.43 11.32
C SER A 138 5.20 5.94 11.33
N ALA A 139 5.52 6.52 12.50
CA ALA A 139 5.87 7.94 12.64
C ALA A 139 7.34 8.27 12.28
N ALA A 140 8.30 7.39 12.61
CA ALA A 140 9.73 7.61 12.39
C ALA A 140 10.13 7.49 10.90
N GLY A 141 9.34 6.79 10.08
CA GLY A 141 9.49 6.79 8.62
C GLY A 141 9.27 8.16 7.97
N ALA A 142 8.44 9.03 8.58
CA ALA A 142 8.00 10.30 7.99
C ALA A 142 8.86 11.54 8.34
N ALA A 143 9.75 11.45 9.34
CA ALA A 143 10.41 12.62 9.92
C ALA A 143 11.82 12.96 9.38
N ARG A 144 12.44 12.15 8.51
CA ARG A 144 13.87 12.33 8.13
C ARG A 144 14.14 12.85 6.71
N ARG A 145 13.45 13.91 6.27
CA ARG A 145 13.70 14.48 4.92
C ARG A 145 14.23 15.91 4.85
N LEU A 146 14.68 16.51 5.94
CA LEU A 146 15.32 17.83 5.88
C LEU A 146 16.64 17.86 6.64
N THR A 147 17.72 17.56 5.93
CA THR A 147 18.94 18.39 5.91
C THR A 147 19.90 17.89 4.83
N THR A 148 20.32 18.84 3.99
CA THR A 148 21.50 18.79 3.09
C THR A 148 21.33 18.07 1.75
N GLN A 149 20.77 18.80 0.79
CA GLN A 149 21.25 18.76 -0.59
C GLN A 149 22.62 19.45 -0.66
N ARG A 150 23.65 18.74 -1.12
CA ARG A 150 24.52 19.16 -2.23
C ARG A 150 25.62 18.13 -2.48
N LYS A 151 25.75 17.77 -3.76
CA LYS A 151 26.94 17.34 -4.50
C LYS A 151 27.70 16.10 -3.98
N ILE A 152 27.61 15.00 -4.75
CA ILE A 152 28.71 14.35 -5.49
C ILE A 152 28.05 13.25 -6.33
N MET A 153 28.08 13.41 -7.65
CA MET A 153 27.67 12.41 -8.64
C MET A 153 28.92 11.61 -9.00
N LEU A 154 28.89 10.30 -8.77
CA LEU A 154 29.86 9.36 -9.33
C LEU A 154 29.05 8.31 -10.08
N GLU A 155 29.12 8.42 -11.40
CA GLU A 155 28.64 7.48 -12.40
C GLU A 155 29.33 6.13 -12.18
N ILE A 156 28.59 5.03 -11.99
CA ILE A 156 29.21 3.70 -11.89
C ILE A 156 28.31 2.61 -12.48
N GLU A 157 28.76 2.12 -13.64
CA GLU A 157 28.30 0.98 -14.41
C GLU A 157 28.37 -0.34 -13.60
N SER A 158 27.48 -1.30 -13.93
CA SER A 158 27.31 -2.56 -13.20
C SER A 158 27.76 -3.74 -14.05
N VAL A 159 28.72 -4.53 -13.58
CA VAL A 159 29.03 -5.85 -14.14
C VAL A 159 29.21 -6.84 -13.00
N GLY A 160 28.39 -7.90 -13.00
CA GLY A 160 28.35 -8.93 -11.98
C GLY A 160 29.18 -10.15 -12.36
N ALA A 161 30.02 -10.62 -11.42
CA ALA A 161 30.40 -12.02 -11.27
C ALA A 161 30.87 -12.22 -9.82
N ALA A 162 30.29 -13.18 -9.10
CA ALA A 162 30.56 -13.42 -7.68
C ALA A 162 31.89 -14.17 -7.50
N GLY A 163 32.97 -13.42 -7.22
CA GLY A 163 34.24 -13.96 -6.69
C GLY A 163 34.34 -13.85 -5.16
N LYS A 164 35.25 -14.64 -4.57
CA LYS A 164 35.51 -14.82 -3.12
C LYS A 164 35.54 -13.52 -2.30
N SER A 165 35.28 -13.62 -0.99
CA SER A 165 35.12 -12.47 -0.07
C SER A 165 36.35 -11.56 -0.04
N ASP A 166 36.29 -10.50 -0.84
CA ASP A 166 37.31 -9.46 -0.89
C ASP A 166 36.99 -8.37 0.15
N SER A 167 37.95 -8.04 1.02
CA SER A 167 37.80 -6.97 2.02
C SER A 167 37.67 -5.57 1.40
N ASN A 168 37.87 -5.45 0.08
CA ASN A 168 37.72 -4.23 -0.70
C ASN A 168 36.33 -4.05 -1.35
N ARG A 169 35.33 -4.84 -0.94
CA ARG A 169 33.99 -4.82 -1.56
C ARG A 169 33.22 -3.53 -1.25
N VAL A 170 33.09 -2.66 -2.25
CA VAL A 170 32.27 -1.44 -2.18
C VAL A 170 30.78 -1.82 -2.14
N LYS A 171 30.10 -1.52 -1.03
CA LYS A 171 28.64 -1.67 -0.91
C LYS A 171 27.96 -0.41 -1.46
N LYS A 172 27.13 -0.59 -2.49
CA LYS A 172 26.24 0.45 -3.03
C LYS A 172 24.86 0.32 -2.40
N TYR A 173 24.27 1.44 -2.02
CA TYR A 173 22.92 1.50 -1.46
C TYR A 173 22.02 2.25 -2.42
N PHE A 174 20.81 1.74 -2.59
CA PHE A 174 19.78 2.38 -3.42
C PHE A 174 18.51 2.52 -2.58
N ARG A 175 17.86 3.67 -2.73
CA ARG A 175 16.53 3.91 -2.18
C ARG A 175 15.54 3.91 -3.34
N MET A 176 14.47 3.12 -3.19
CA MET A 176 13.33 3.21 -4.10
C MET A 176 12.47 4.42 -3.70
N GLU A 177 12.15 5.28 -4.65
CA GLU A 177 11.20 6.38 -4.52
C GLU A 177 10.14 6.28 -5.61
N PHE A 178 8.91 6.66 -5.31
CA PHE A 178 7.82 6.66 -6.28
C PHE A 178 7.67 8.06 -6.85
N LEU A 179 7.65 8.18 -8.17
CA LEU A 179 7.40 9.44 -8.85
C LEU A 179 5.89 9.59 -9.06
N ASP A 180 5.32 10.66 -8.53
CA ASP A 180 3.95 11.06 -8.85
C ASP A 180 3.94 11.62 -10.28
N LYS A 181 3.28 10.91 -11.20
CA LYS A 181 2.89 11.48 -12.49
C LYS A 181 1.47 12.01 -12.36
N GLU A 182 1.24 13.23 -12.84
CA GLU A 182 -0.11 13.75 -12.96
C GLU A 182 -0.94 12.83 -13.86
N LEU A 183 -2.15 12.55 -13.41
CA LEU A 183 -3.04 11.56 -14.02
C LEU A 183 -4.02 12.32 -14.93
N GLU A 184 -3.94 12.06 -16.24
CA GLU A 184 -4.87 12.61 -17.26
C GLU A 184 -6.18 11.81 -17.40
N ASP A 185 -6.40 10.78 -16.56
CA ASP A 185 -7.62 9.96 -16.65
C ASP A 185 -8.84 10.76 -16.20
N THR A 186 -9.80 10.92 -17.11
CA THR A 186 -11.01 11.71 -16.94
C THR A 186 -12.17 10.90 -16.35
N ASP A 187 -12.03 9.60 -16.09
CA ASP A 187 -13.11 8.81 -15.47
C ASP A 187 -13.33 9.25 -14.01
N GLU A 188 -14.46 9.94 -13.77
CA GLU A 188 -14.86 10.44 -12.46
C GLU A 188 -15.20 9.32 -11.47
N ASP A 189 -15.46 8.10 -11.95
CA ASP A 189 -15.78 6.94 -11.10
C ASP A 189 -14.54 6.24 -10.55
N LEU A 190 -13.34 6.72 -10.89
CA LEU A 190 -12.11 6.24 -10.30
C LEU A 190 -12.01 6.66 -8.83
N ASP A 191 -11.59 5.70 -8.02
CA ASP A 191 -11.35 5.88 -6.58
C ASP A 191 -10.56 7.14 -6.21
N PHE A 192 -9.42 7.39 -6.85
CA PHE A 192 -8.58 8.54 -6.51
C PHE A 192 -9.26 9.85 -6.87
N ARG A 193 -10.04 9.90 -7.96
CA ARG A 193 -10.84 11.08 -8.32
C ARG A 193 -11.92 11.34 -7.29
N ALA A 194 -12.60 10.30 -6.81
CA ALA A 194 -13.59 10.44 -5.75
C ALA A 194 -12.98 11.02 -4.47
N VAL A 195 -11.81 10.50 -4.05
CA VAL A 195 -11.06 10.98 -2.88
C VAL A 195 -10.57 12.42 -3.07
N GLU A 196 -9.98 12.76 -4.23
CA GLU A 196 -9.56 14.12 -4.58
C GLU A 196 -10.74 15.10 -4.59
N ASN A 197 -11.92 14.64 -4.99
CA ASN A 197 -13.15 15.43 -5.00
C ASN A 197 -13.87 15.50 -3.63
N GLY A 198 -13.30 14.89 -2.59
CA GLY A 198 -13.82 14.95 -1.22
C GLY A 198 -14.93 13.93 -0.90
N PHE A 199 -15.08 12.89 -1.70
CA PHE A 199 -15.97 11.76 -1.40
C PHE A 199 -15.20 10.63 -0.69
N VAL A 200 -15.91 9.87 0.13
CA VAL A 200 -15.43 8.57 0.61
C VAL A 200 -15.59 7.57 -0.53
N ALA A 201 -14.49 7.07 -1.06
CA ALA A 201 -14.51 6.07 -2.13
C ALA A 201 -14.75 4.68 -1.54
N ILE A 202 -15.72 3.95 -2.10
CA ILE A 202 -15.96 2.53 -1.83
C ILE A 202 -15.68 1.77 -3.12
N THR A 203 -14.63 0.95 -3.13
CA THR A 203 -14.22 0.15 -4.29
C THR A 203 -14.34 -1.34 -3.95
N PRO A 204 -15.32 -2.07 -4.51
CA PRO A 204 -15.35 -3.53 -4.41
C PRO A 204 -14.16 -4.13 -5.17
N LEU A 205 -13.36 -4.96 -4.50
CA LEU A 205 -12.20 -5.62 -5.08
C LEU A 205 -12.39 -7.14 -5.03
N SER A 206 -12.53 -7.75 -6.20
CA SER A 206 -12.75 -9.20 -6.34
C SER A 206 -11.45 -9.97 -6.61
N LEU A 207 -11.51 -11.27 -6.33
CA LEU A 207 -10.65 -12.27 -6.94
C LEU A 207 -11.34 -12.66 -8.25
N SER A 208 -10.66 -12.63 -9.40
CA SER A 208 -11.29 -12.96 -10.69
C SER A 208 -11.02 -14.43 -11.04
N PRO A 209 -11.97 -15.36 -10.82
CA PRO A 209 -11.82 -16.76 -11.22
C PRO A 209 -11.91 -16.95 -12.74
N HIS A 210 -12.57 -16.05 -13.48
CA HIS A 210 -12.68 -16.18 -14.94
C HIS A 210 -11.35 -16.00 -15.67
N ILE A 211 -10.43 -15.20 -15.11
CA ILE A 211 -9.07 -15.08 -15.65
C ILE A 211 -8.31 -16.40 -15.51
N GLU A 212 -8.63 -17.23 -14.52
CA GLU A 212 -7.93 -18.48 -14.25
C GLU A 212 -8.12 -19.51 -15.37
N GLU A 213 -9.35 -19.66 -15.88
CA GLU A 213 -9.64 -20.60 -16.98
C GLU A 213 -8.97 -20.17 -18.28
N ASP A 214 -9.13 -18.90 -18.68
CA ASP A 214 -8.49 -18.35 -19.88
C ASP A 214 -6.95 -18.46 -19.78
N THR A 215 -6.39 -18.18 -18.60
CA THR A 215 -4.96 -18.32 -18.33
C THR A 215 -4.52 -19.78 -18.44
N ARG A 216 -5.31 -20.72 -17.92
CA ARG A 216 -5.00 -22.15 -17.97
C ARG A 216 -5.01 -22.67 -19.40
N ILE A 217 -6.01 -22.29 -20.20
CA ILE A 217 -6.08 -22.65 -21.63
C ILE A 217 -4.87 -22.09 -22.36
N ALA A 218 -4.61 -20.78 -22.23
CA ALA A 218 -3.47 -20.13 -22.87
C ALA A 218 -2.12 -20.76 -22.46
N ALA A 219 -1.95 -21.11 -21.18
CA ALA A 219 -0.76 -21.77 -20.68
C ALA A 219 -0.63 -23.20 -21.24
N SER A 220 -1.73 -23.96 -21.29
CA SER A 220 -1.77 -25.31 -21.85
C SER A 220 -1.38 -25.34 -23.33
N ASP A 221 -1.94 -24.41 -24.11
CA ASP A 221 -1.63 -24.25 -25.53
C ASP A 221 -0.15 -23.90 -25.74
N TRP A 222 0.37 -22.98 -24.93
CA TRP A 222 1.78 -22.60 -24.97
C TRP A 222 2.72 -23.77 -24.62
N ILE A 223 2.43 -24.52 -23.55
CA ILE A 223 3.21 -25.70 -23.15
C ILE A 223 3.21 -26.75 -24.26
N SER A 224 2.03 -27.04 -24.83
CA SER A 224 1.89 -28.04 -25.90
C SER A 224 2.70 -27.64 -27.13
N SER A 225 2.65 -26.37 -27.53
CA SER A 225 3.45 -25.84 -28.63
C SER A 225 4.95 -25.92 -28.35
N ALA A 226 5.39 -25.54 -27.15
CA ALA A 226 6.80 -25.56 -26.76
C ALA A 226 7.41 -26.97 -26.66
N LEU A 227 6.60 -27.98 -26.33
CA LEU A 227 7.04 -29.38 -26.23
C LEU A 227 6.99 -30.14 -27.57
N HIS A 228 6.26 -29.62 -28.57
CA HIS A 228 6.13 -30.21 -29.90
C HIS A 228 6.87 -29.43 -31.01
N GLY A 229 7.62 -28.38 -30.66
CA GLY A 229 8.52 -27.68 -31.58
C GLY A 229 9.85 -28.40 -31.77
N ASP A 230 10.19 -28.69 -33.03
CA ASP A 230 11.40 -29.34 -33.58
C ASP A 230 11.44 -30.89 -33.58
N GLN A 231 10.41 -31.54 -34.13
CA GLN A 231 10.56 -32.80 -34.89
C GLN A 231 10.07 -32.63 -36.33
#